data_AF-A0A7D4UK14-F1
#
_entry.id   AF-A0A7D4UK14-F1
#
_cell.length_a   1.000
_cell.length_b   1.000
_cell.length_c   1.000
_cell.angle_alpha   90.00
_cell.angle_beta   90.00
_cell.angle_gamma   90.00
#
_symmetry.space_group_name_H-M   'P 1'
#
loop_
_entity.id
_entity.type
_entity.pdbx_description
1 polymer ?
#
loop_
_entity_poly.entity_id
_entity_poly.type
_entity_poly.pdbx_seq_one_letter_code
_entity_poly.pdbx_strand_id
1 'polypeptide(L)'
;MLGTFGIFEFRETSFVIKLSDRTLEIFWDNISEINVHKADIMTTDDIVMEIIYNDRVLRITEETEGWDEFTDQLEKKFPGIPGDWWQKVVHSAFATNFATIYRRTT
;
A
#
# COMPACT_ATOMS: atom_id res chain seq x y z
N MET A 1 -6.98 14.44 -3.28
CA MET A 1 -6.24 15.57 -2.67
C MET A 1 -4.80 15.46 -3.12
N LEU A 2 -4.23 16.50 -3.74
CA LEU A 2 -2.81 16.54 -4.11
C LEU A 2 -2.05 17.32 -3.03
N GLY A 3 -0.88 16.84 -2.60
CA GLY A 3 -0.15 17.41 -1.46
C GLY A 3 0.83 16.43 -0.81
N THR A 4 1.49 16.88 0.26
CA THR A 4 2.45 16.09 1.05
C THR A 4 1.82 15.66 2.37
N PHE A 5 1.90 14.36 2.68
CA PHE A 5 1.38 13.73 3.89
C PHE A 5 2.40 12.72 4.40
N GLY A 6 2.95 12.96 5.59
CA GLY A 6 4.08 12.19 6.11
C GLY A 6 5.23 12.13 5.11
N ILE A 7 5.65 10.92 4.76
CA ILE A 7 6.74 10.70 3.80
C ILE A 7 6.30 10.70 2.33
N PHE A 8 5.00 10.86 2.06
CA PHE A 8 4.43 10.83 0.71
C PHE A 8 4.17 12.22 0.15
N GLU A 9 4.41 12.39 -1.16
CA GLU A 9 3.94 13.52 -1.96
C GLU A 9 3.13 12.98 -3.13
N PHE A 10 1.83 13.29 -3.15
CA PHE A 10 0.91 12.78 -4.17
C PHE A 10 0.82 13.71 -5.37
N ARG A 11 0.95 13.12 -6.54
CA ARG A 11 0.81 13.78 -7.84
C ARG A 11 -0.34 13.12 -8.60
N GLU A 12 -0.71 13.72 -9.73
CA GLU A 12 -1.82 13.23 -10.54
C GLU A 12 -1.56 11.81 -11.09
N THR A 13 -0.35 11.56 -11.59
CA THR A 13 0.04 10.29 -12.25
C THR A 13 1.03 9.45 -11.46
N SER A 14 1.58 10.00 -10.36
CA SER A 14 2.58 9.34 -9.53
C SER A 14 2.42 9.70 -8.05
N PHE A 15 3.22 9.06 -7.20
CA PHE A 15 3.54 9.55 -5.88
C PHE A 15 5.04 9.46 -5.64
N VAL A 16 5.55 10.34 -4.79
CA VAL A 16 6.93 10.32 -4.32
C VAL A 16 6.94 9.86 -2.87
N ILE A 17 7.85 8.95 -2.52
CA ILE A 17 8.10 8.51 -1.15
C ILE A 17 9.53 8.86 -0.74
N LYS A 18 9.67 9.53 0.41
CA LYS A 18 10.94 9.98 0.98
C LYS A 18 11.37 9.04 2.10
N LEU A 19 12.19 8.05 1.76
CA LEU A 19 12.79 7.14 2.73
C LEU A 19 14.07 7.76 3.31
N SER A 20 14.58 7.20 4.40
CA SER A 20 15.77 7.72 5.08
C SER A 20 17.04 7.70 4.21
N ASP A 21 17.16 6.73 3.30
CA ASP A 21 18.32 6.54 2.43
C ASP A 21 18.10 6.98 0.98
N ARG A 22 16.84 7.20 0.56
CA ARG A 22 16.51 7.47 -0.84
C ARG A 22 15.13 8.10 -1.01
N THR A 23 14.94 8.70 -2.18
CA THR A 23 13.63 9.16 -2.66
C THR A 23 13.23 8.35 -3.88
N LEU A 24 12.01 7.85 -3.92
CA LEU A 24 11.46 7.11 -5.05
C LEU A 24 10.24 7.82 -5.60
N GLU A 25 10.14 7.93 -6.92
CA GLU A 25 8.90 8.31 -7.60
C GLU A 25 8.31 7.08 -8.29
N ILE A 26 7.04 6.79 -7.99
CA ILE A 26 6.32 5.62 -8.49
C ILE A 26 5.08 6.11 -9.23
N PHE A 27 4.97 5.74 -10.50
CA PHE A 27 3.79 6.01 -11.32
C PHE A 27 2.71 4.98 -11.01
N TRP A 28 1.47 5.44 -10.84
CA TRP A 28 0.32 4.57 -10.57
C TRP A 28 0.16 3.50 -11.68
N ASP A 29 0.40 3.90 -12.93
CA ASP A 29 0.31 3.01 -14.09
C ASP A 29 1.40 1.93 -14.15
N ASN A 30 2.46 2.06 -13.36
CA ASN A 30 3.51 1.04 -13.29
C ASN A 30 3.24 -0.01 -12.20
N ILE A 31 2.21 0.17 -11.36
CA ILE A 31 1.86 -0.81 -10.34
C ILE A 31 1.17 -1.99 -11.01
N SER A 32 1.73 -3.19 -10.84
CA SER A 32 1.18 -4.43 -11.38
C SER A 32 0.37 -5.20 -10.35
N GLU A 33 0.69 -5.05 -9.06
CA GLU A 33 0.07 -5.82 -8.00
C GLU A 33 0.22 -5.11 -6.65
N ILE A 34 -0.77 -5.29 -5.77
CA ILE A 34 -0.73 -4.82 -4.40
C ILE A 34 -1.16 -5.97 -3.51
N ASN A 35 -0.26 -6.34 -2.61
CA ASN A 35 -0.46 -7.38 -1.62
C ASN A 35 -0.48 -6.76 -0.23
N VAL A 36 -1.30 -7.30 0.65
CA VAL A 36 -1.43 -6.87 2.03
C VAL A 36 -1.39 -8.08 2.92
N HIS A 37 -0.71 -7.97 4.05
CA HIS A 37 -0.77 -8.99 5.07
C HIS A 37 -0.59 -8.46 6.48
N LYS A 38 -1.18 -9.17 7.44
CA LYS A 38 -0.87 -8.94 8.85
C LYS A 38 0.46 -9.61 9.20
N ALA A 39 1.41 -8.83 9.71
CA ALA A 39 2.67 -9.33 10.24
C ALA A 39 2.53 -9.55 11.75
N ASP A 40 2.63 -10.81 12.19
CA ASP A 40 2.60 -11.16 13.60
C ASP A 40 3.99 -10.92 14.23
N ILE A 41 4.24 -9.72 14.76
CA ILE A 41 5.49 -9.41 15.48
C ILE A 41 5.23 -9.57 16.98
N MET A 42 5.30 -10.81 17.49
CA MET A 42 5.20 -11.24 18.90
C MET A 42 4.03 -10.69 19.75
N THR A 43 3.92 -9.36 19.91
CA THR A 43 2.91 -8.65 20.70
C THR A 43 2.18 -7.55 19.93
N THR A 44 2.63 -7.23 18.71
CA THR A 44 2.09 -6.13 17.91
C THR A 44 1.58 -6.67 16.58
N ASP A 45 0.32 -6.38 16.32
CA ASP A 45 -0.30 -6.55 15.02
C ASP A 45 0.13 -5.35 14.16
N ASP A 46 0.75 -5.61 13.01
CA ASP A 46 1.08 -4.56 12.02
C ASP A 46 0.59 -5.01 10.63
N ILE A 47 -0.04 -4.12 9.88
CA ILE A 47 -0.43 -4.38 8.49
C ILE A 47 0.70 -3.96 7.57
N VAL A 48 1.18 -4.92 6.79
CA VAL A 48 2.18 -4.70 5.75
C VAL A 48 1.47 -4.60 4.40
N MET A 49 1.84 -3.59 3.61
CA MET A 49 1.49 -3.49 2.20
C MET A 49 2.74 -3.58 1.32
N GLU A 50 2.67 -4.45 0.32
CA GLU A 50 3.67 -4.64 -0.71
C GLU A 50 3.10 -4.16 -2.05
N ILE A 51 3.74 -3.15 -2.62
CA ILE A 51 3.38 -2.54 -3.91
C ILE A 51 4.41 -3.02 -4.93
N ILE A 52 3.95 -3.78 -5.92
CA ILE A 52 4.81 -4.34 -6.97
C ILE A 52 4.72 -3.42 -8.19
N TYR A 53 5.87 -2.92 -8.63
CA TYR A 53 5.98 -1.98 -9.75
C TYR A 53 7.32 -2.16 -10.46
N ASN A 54 7.34 -2.17 -11.81
CA ASN A 54 8.58 -2.29 -12.60
C ASN A 54 9.57 -3.36 -12.08
N ASP A 55 9.07 -4.55 -11.74
CA ASP A 55 9.83 -5.67 -11.14
C ASP A 55 10.51 -5.36 -9.79
N ARG A 56 10.03 -4.33 -9.08
CA ARG A 56 10.46 -3.92 -7.74
C ARG A 56 9.30 -4.02 -6.77
N VAL A 57 9.64 -4.07 -5.48
CA VAL A 57 8.67 -4.07 -4.38
C VAL A 57 8.95 -2.88 -3.47
N LEU A 58 7.93 -2.05 -3.27
CA LEU A 58 7.90 -1.07 -2.19
C LEU A 58 7.10 -1.69 -1.04
N ARG A 59 7.70 -1.76 0.14
CA ARG A 59 7.05 -2.23 1.36
C ARG A 59 6.83 -1.04 2.30
N ILE A 60 5.59 -0.86 2.74
CA ILE A 60 5.18 0.10 3.76
C ILE A 60 4.30 -0.62 4.79
N THR A 61 4.17 -0.05 5.98
CA THR A 61 3.36 -0.61 7.07
C THR A 61 2.40 0.42 7.62
N GLU A 62 1.45 0.02 8.47
CA GLU A 62 0.43 0.95 9.01
C GLU A 62 1.02 2.08 9.87
N GLU A 63 2.22 1.85 10.40
CA GLU A 63 3.04 2.83 11.13
C GLU A 63 3.76 3.83 10.20
N THR A 64 3.67 3.68 8.88
CA THR A 64 4.31 4.60 7.93
C THR A 64 3.60 5.95 7.96
N GLU A 65 4.33 7.04 8.23
CA GLU A 65 3.75 8.38 8.23
C GLU A 65 3.05 8.70 6.90
N GLY A 66 1.76 9.04 6.97
CA GLY A 66 0.91 9.28 5.81
C GLY A 66 0.22 8.01 5.25
N TRP A 67 0.20 6.91 6.02
CA TRP A 67 -0.46 5.66 5.67
C TRP A 67 -1.94 5.84 5.31
N ASP A 68 -2.71 6.51 6.16
CA ASP A 68 -4.15 6.71 5.95
C ASP A 68 -4.38 7.42 4.61
N GLU A 69 -3.70 8.54 4.36
CA GLU A 69 -3.80 9.24 3.09
C GLU A 69 -3.33 8.40 1.90
N PHE A 70 -2.30 7.57 2.07
CA PHE A 70 -1.83 6.68 1.03
C PHE A 70 -2.90 5.66 0.64
N THR A 71 -3.50 4.97 1.61
CA THR A 71 -4.59 4.00 1.36
C THR A 71 -5.81 4.66 0.71
N ASP A 72 -6.14 5.87 1.15
CA ASP A 72 -7.21 6.69 0.59
C ASP A 72 -6.98 7.04 -0.90
N GLN A 73 -5.74 7.34 -1.28
CA GLN A 73 -5.37 7.61 -2.67
C GLN A 73 -5.33 6.31 -3.48
N LEU A 74 -4.86 5.23 -2.87
CA LEU A 74 -4.82 3.90 -3.47
C LEU A 74 -6.21 3.46 -3.94
N GLU A 75 -7.22 3.54 -3.09
CA GLU A 75 -8.60 3.18 -3.41
C GLU A 75 -9.19 4.07 -4.51
N LYS A 76 -8.85 5.37 -4.51
CA LYS A 76 -9.27 6.31 -5.57
C LYS A 76 -8.62 6.00 -6.92
N LYS A 77 -7.37 5.55 -6.93
CA LYS A 77 -6.60 5.23 -8.15
C LYS A 77 -6.92 3.84 -8.68
N PHE A 78 -7.27 2.91 -7.82
CA PHE A 78 -7.57 1.53 -8.15
C PHE A 78 -8.98 1.16 -7.67
N PRO A 79 -10.05 1.57 -8.40
CA PRO A 79 -11.44 1.31 -8.00
C PRO A 79 -11.82 -0.18 -7.95
N GLY A 80 -10.93 -1.08 -8.40
CA GLY A 80 -11.06 -2.52 -8.24
C GLY A 80 -10.62 -3.06 -6.88
N ILE A 81 -10.00 -2.23 -6.02
CA ILE A 81 -9.67 -2.60 -4.64
C ILE A 81 -10.97 -2.73 -3.84
N PRO A 82 -11.20 -3.85 -3.13
CA PRO A 82 -12.39 -4.00 -2.28
C PRO A 82 -12.37 -2.98 -1.14
N GLY A 83 -13.39 -2.13 -0.99
CA GLY A 83 -13.43 -1.11 0.07
C GLY A 83 -13.46 -1.66 1.52
N ASP A 84 -13.60 -2.97 1.69
CA ASP A 84 -13.55 -3.66 2.98
C ASP A 84 -12.23 -4.45 3.17
N TRP A 85 -11.22 -4.22 2.32
CA TRP A 85 -9.96 -4.97 2.33
C TRP A 85 -9.27 -4.92 3.69
N TRP A 86 -9.22 -3.75 4.32
CA TRP A 86 -8.53 -3.56 5.60
C TRP A 86 -9.16 -4.41 6.70
N GLN A 87 -10.50 -4.40 6.81
CA GLN A 87 -11.22 -5.22 7.78
C GLN A 87 -10.98 -6.71 7.57
N LYS A 88 -10.93 -7.15 6.29
CA LYS A 88 -10.64 -8.54 5.95
C LYS A 88 -9.23 -8.97 6.35
N VAL A 89 -8.24 -8.09 6.26
CA VAL A 89 -6.85 -8.37 6.67
C VAL A 89 -6.73 -8.41 8.19
N VAL A 90 -7.30 -7.43 8.89
CA VAL A 90 -7.23 -7.32 10.37
C VAL A 90 -7.99 -8.43 11.08
N HIS A 91 -9.18 -8.80 10.58
CA HIS A 91 -10.08 -9.76 11.21
C HIS A 91 -10.04 -11.16 10.56
N SER A 92 -9.09 -11.43 9.66
CA SER A 92 -8.99 -12.74 9.01
C SER A 92 -8.80 -13.85 10.05
N ALA A 93 -9.69 -14.85 10.01
CA ALA A 93 -9.54 -16.11 10.75
C ALA A 93 -8.69 -17.16 10.00
N PHE A 94 -8.13 -16.80 8.83
CA PHE A 94 -7.41 -17.73 7.98
C PHE A 94 -5.90 -17.71 8.28
N ALA A 95 -5.30 -18.91 8.33
CA ALA A 95 -3.89 -19.18 8.67
C ALA A 95 -2.84 -18.56 7.72
N THR A 96 -3.24 -17.72 6.78
CA THR A 96 -2.37 -16.94 5.92
C THR A 96 -3.01 -15.57 5.79
N ASN A 97 -2.59 -14.63 6.64
CA ASN A 97 -3.11 -13.26 6.69
C ASN A 97 -2.76 -12.44 5.43
N PHE A 98 -2.52 -13.08 4.29
CA PHE A 98 -2.08 -12.50 3.03
C PHE A 98 -3.22 -12.41 2.02
N ALA A 99 -3.38 -11.25 1.41
CA ALA A 99 -4.36 -11.02 0.34
C ALA A 99 -3.77 -10.14 -0.76
N THR A 100 -4.06 -10.48 -2.02
CA THR A 100 -3.85 -9.57 -3.16
C THR A 100 -5.09 -8.72 -3.33
N ILE A 101 -4.99 -7.40 -3.09
CA ILE A 101 -6.13 -6.46 -3.19
C ILE A 101 -6.22 -5.79 -4.54
N TYR A 102 -5.13 -5.83 -5.32
CA TYR A 102 -5.10 -5.38 -6.70
C TYR A 102 -4.13 -6.23 -7.50
N ARG A 103 -4.52 -6.59 -8.73
CA ARG A 103 -3.63 -7.16 -9.74
C ARG A 103 -4.05 -6.63 -11.10
N ARG A 104 -3.10 -6.11 -11.87
CA ARG A 104 -3.33 -5.63 -13.23
C ARG A 104 -3.61 -6.83 -14.14
N THR A 105 -4.80 -6.87 -14.71
CA THR A 105 -5.15 -7.83 -15.75
C THR A 105 -4.56 -7.36 -17.08
N THR A 106 -3.80 -8.22 -17.74
CA THR A 106 -3.34 -8.04 -19.14
C THR A 106 -4.50 -8.01 -20.12
#